data_AF-A0A2N5AIA6-F1
#
_entry.id   AF-A0A2N5AIA6-F1
#
_cell.length_a   1.000
_cell.length_b   1.000
_cell.length_c   1.000
_cell.angle_alpha   90.00
_cell.angle_beta   90.00
_cell.angle_gamma   90.00
#
_symmetry.space_group_name_H-M   'P 1'
#
loop_
_entity.id
_entity.type
_entity.pdbx_description
1 polymer ?
#
loop_
_entity_poly.entity_id
_entity_poly.type
_entity_poly.pdbx_seq_one_letter_code
_entity_poly.pdbx_strand_id
1 'polypeptide(L)'
;MLTAHSLCWLCQMPLAVACWGICSRCSRALLACPPLCPQCGLPAATSHHPCGRCLQKPPPWHWLVAVNDYRPPLSGLVQQLKFHHRPELGPALARLLQLRLKQRHDLPPVDGMVGVPLWHRRRWRRGYNQCDELCRPLARWRGCVWHREGLTRQRAGAVQHSLNARQRRQNLKNAFQLEFAVEGLHIAIVDDVVTTGSTVAEISRLLLRNGAATVQVWCLCRTL
;
A
#
# COMPACT_ATOMS: atom_id res chain seq x y z
N MET A 1 -0.29 -33.98 18.56
CA MET A 1 -0.22 -32.85 17.61
C MET A 1 0.70 -31.80 18.21
N LEU A 2 1.95 -31.74 17.76
CA LEU A 2 2.87 -30.69 18.20
C LEU A 2 2.41 -29.38 17.54
N THR A 3 1.76 -28.51 18.31
CA THR A 3 1.54 -27.13 17.89
C THR A 3 2.91 -26.48 17.76
N ALA A 4 3.43 -26.40 16.53
CA ALA A 4 4.54 -25.53 16.23
C ALA A 4 4.08 -24.09 16.51
N HIS A 5 4.30 -23.62 17.74
CA HIS A 5 4.01 -22.26 18.13
C HIS A 5 4.90 -21.34 17.31
N SER A 6 4.36 -20.68 16.29
CA SER A 6 5.09 -19.62 15.62
C SER A 6 5.18 -18.41 16.55
N LEU A 7 6.30 -17.70 16.46
CA LEU A 7 6.55 -16.52 17.28
C LEU A 7 6.06 -15.27 16.56
N CYS A 8 5.68 -14.25 17.34
CA CYS A 8 5.38 -12.93 16.81
C CYS A 8 6.63 -12.32 16.18
N TRP A 9 6.54 -11.86 14.92
CA TRP A 9 7.63 -11.21 14.18
C TRP A 9 8.24 -9.99 14.89
N LEU A 10 7.53 -9.40 15.85
CA LEU A 10 7.97 -8.22 16.59
C LEU A 10 8.48 -8.54 18.00
N CYS A 11 7.64 -9.14 18.84
CA CYS A 11 7.97 -9.35 20.24
C CYS A 11 8.48 -10.74 20.57
N GLN A 12 8.60 -11.63 19.57
CA GLN A 12 9.06 -13.02 19.72
C GLN A 12 8.26 -13.87 20.74
N MET A 13 7.09 -13.39 21.17
CA MET A 13 6.17 -14.14 22.02
C MET A 13 5.38 -15.17 21.21
N PRO A 14 5.01 -16.32 21.78
CA PRO A 14 4.18 -17.33 21.12
C PRO A 14 2.87 -16.75 20.60
N LEU A 15 2.47 -17.14 19.39
CA LEU A 15 1.18 -16.80 18.80
C LEU A 15 0.16 -17.91 19.07
N ALA A 16 -1.02 -17.51 19.55
CA ALA A 16 -2.17 -18.41 19.59
C ALA A 16 -2.65 -18.81 18.19
N VAL A 17 -2.55 -17.89 17.22
CA VAL A 17 -2.90 -18.13 15.82
C VAL A 17 -1.67 -17.86 14.96
N ALA A 18 -0.96 -18.94 14.62
CA ALA A 18 0.35 -18.88 13.99
C ALA A 18 0.36 -18.09 12.66
N CYS A 19 -0.70 -18.25 11.85
CA CYS A 19 -0.81 -17.62 10.54
C CYS A 19 -0.98 -16.10 10.58
N TRP A 20 -1.21 -15.49 11.75
CA TRP A 20 -1.30 -14.03 11.87
C TRP A 20 0.04 -13.33 11.82
N GLY A 21 1.14 -14.01 12.21
CA GLY A 21 2.50 -13.50 12.24
C GLY A 21 2.78 -12.37 13.25
N ILE A 22 1.81 -11.53 13.58
CA ILE A 22 1.92 -10.43 14.54
C ILE A 22 0.81 -10.57 15.58
N CYS A 23 1.19 -10.57 16.86
CA CYS A 23 0.26 -10.71 17.97
C CYS A 23 -0.64 -9.46 18.10
N SER A 24 -1.78 -9.62 18.79
CA SER A 24 -2.76 -8.54 19.00
C SER A 24 -2.15 -7.29 19.65
N ARG A 25 -1.26 -7.47 20.64
CA ARG A 25 -0.58 -6.36 21.34
C ARG A 25 0.28 -5.53 20.38
N CYS A 26 1.11 -6.20 19.58
CA CYS A 26 1.96 -5.53 18.59
C CYS A 26 1.15 -4.92 17.45
N SER A 27 0.10 -5.60 16.97
CA SER A 27 -0.80 -5.03 15.97
C SER A 27 -1.47 -3.75 16.47
N ARG A 28 -1.96 -3.73 17.73
CA ARG A 28 -2.58 -2.55 18.33
C ARG A 28 -1.59 -1.39 18.44
N ALA A 29 -0.35 -1.67 18.87
CA ALA A 29 0.70 -0.66 18.95
C ALA A 29 1.04 -0.07 17.57
N LEU A 30 1.14 -0.91 16.53
CA LEU A 30 1.37 -0.45 15.16
C LEU A 30 0.21 0.35 14.56
N LEU A 31 -1.03 0.05 14.98
CA LEU A 31 -2.23 0.77 14.55
C LEU A 31 -2.51 2.04 15.37
N ALA A 32 -1.76 2.28 16.44
CA ALA A 32 -1.85 3.53 17.18
C ALA A 32 -1.17 4.64 16.35
N CYS A 33 -1.98 5.58 15.86
CA CYS A 33 -1.49 6.77 15.15
C CYS A 33 -2.39 7.96 15.49
N PRO A 34 -1.88 9.20 15.38
CA PRO A 34 -2.74 10.38 15.43
C PRO A 34 -3.76 10.36 14.28
N PRO A 35 -4.77 11.24 14.31
CA PRO A 35 -5.67 11.40 13.18
C PRO A 35 -4.89 11.68 11.89
N LEU A 36 -5.21 10.93 10.84
CA LEU A 36 -4.59 11.05 9.53
C LEU A 36 -5.59 11.64 8.55
N CYS A 37 -5.14 12.53 7.67
CA CYS A 37 -5.95 13.08 6.59
C CYS A 37 -6.52 11.95 5.71
N PRO A 38 -7.84 11.91 5.45
CA PRO A 38 -8.46 10.83 4.68
C PRO A 38 -7.99 10.79 3.21
N GLN A 39 -7.45 11.90 2.70
CA GLN A 39 -6.94 11.99 1.33
C GLN A 39 -5.43 11.74 1.23
N CYS A 40 -4.56 12.44 1.99
CA CYS A 40 -3.11 12.22 1.84
C CYS A 40 -2.51 11.24 2.84
N GLY A 41 -3.24 10.82 3.88
CA GLY A 41 -2.77 9.94 4.95
C GLY A 41 -1.67 10.52 5.84
N LEU A 42 -1.38 11.83 5.74
CA LEU A 42 -0.46 12.53 6.64
C LEU A 42 -1.19 12.99 7.91
N PRO A 43 -0.48 13.21 9.03
CA PRO A 43 -1.07 13.76 10.25
C PRO A 43 -1.93 15.01 9.99
N ALA A 44 -3.10 15.03 10.62
CA ALA A 44 -4.10 16.08 10.50
C ALA A 44 -4.85 16.27 11.84
N ALA A 45 -5.64 17.34 11.93
CA ALA A 45 -6.46 17.59 13.12
C ALA A 45 -7.61 16.59 13.26
N THR A 46 -8.20 16.16 12.14
CA THR A 46 -9.30 15.19 12.10
C THR A 46 -9.07 14.16 10.99
N SER A 47 -9.71 12.99 11.13
CA SER A 47 -9.71 11.94 10.10
C SER A 47 -10.89 12.05 9.12
N HIS A 48 -11.82 12.97 9.35
CA HIS A 48 -13.05 13.09 8.56
C HIS A 48 -12.93 14.12 7.43
N HIS A 49 -12.07 15.13 7.58
CA HIS A 49 -11.93 16.21 6.60
C HIS A 49 -10.51 16.23 6.00
N PRO A 50 -10.38 16.58 4.71
CA PRO A 50 -9.08 16.81 4.10
C PRO A 50 -8.31 17.90 4.85
N CYS A 51 -7.01 17.71 5.02
CA CYS A 51 -6.14 18.75 5.59
C CYS A 51 -5.95 19.92 4.62
N GLY A 52 -5.47 21.07 5.11
CA GLY A 52 -5.30 22.28 4.28
C GLY A 52 -4.48 22.08 3.00
N ARG A 53 -3.45 21.20 3.03
CA ARG A 53 -2.68 20.83 1.83
C ARG A 53 -3.55 20.19 0.76
N CYS A 54 -4.44 19.29 1.16
CA CYS A 54 -5.35 18.58 0.26
C CYS A 54 -6.50 19.45 -0.21
N LEU A 55 -6.96 20.41 0.61
CA LEU A 55 -7.95 21.40 0.17
C LEU A 55 -7.39 22.33 -0.90
N GLN A 56 -6.15 22.80 -0.74
CA GLN A 56 -5.49 23.66 -1.75
C GLN A 56 -5.11 22.88 -3.01
N LYS A 57 -4.63 21.65 -2.85
CA LYS A 57 -4.18 20.80 -3.96
C LYS A 57 -4.62 19.36 -3.73
N PRO A 58 -5.85 19.02 -4.13
CA PRO A 58 -6.37 17.67 -4.00
C PRO A 58 -5.47 16.67 -4.72
N PRO A 59 -5.15 15.52 -4.11
CA PRO A 59 -4.48 14.45 -4.83
C PRO A 59 -5.44 13.82 -5.85
N PRO A 60 -4.93 13.16 -6.91
CA PRO A 60 -5.76 12.55 -7.95
C PRO A 60 -6.33 11.19 -7.51
N TRP A 61 -6.79 11.06 -6.26
CA TRP A 61 -7.46 9.88 -5.73
C TRP A 61 -8.43 10.34 -4.62
N HIS A 62 -9.38 9.48 -4.26
CA HIS A 62 -10.46 9.86 -3.36
C HIS A 62 -10.08 9.62 -1.89
N TRP A 63 -9.42 8.49 -1.60
CA TRP A 63 -8.99 8.14 -0.25
C TRP A 63 -7.60 7.53 -0.22
N LEU A 64 -6.86 7.81 0.86
CA LEU A 64 -5.64 7.09 1.21
C LEU A 64 -5.75 6.50 2.62
N VAL A 65 -5.34 5.25 2.75
CA VAL A 65 -5.31 4.51 4.01
C VAL A 65 -3.89 4.02 4.23
N ALA A 66 -3.28 4.45 5.33
CA ALA A 66 -1.97 4.01 5.77
C ALA A 66 -2.07 3.27 7.11
N VAL A 67 -1.26 2.23 7.32
CA VAL A 67 -1.15 1.61 8.65
C VAL A 67 -0.51 2.59 9.62
N ASN A 68 0.64 3.17 9.30
CA ASN A 68 1.28 4.20 10.14
C ASN A 68 2.35 4.98 9.35
N ASP A 69 3.11 5.84 10.03
CA ASP A 69 4.31 6.46 9.47
C ASP A 69 5.42 5.43 9.19
N TYR A 70 6.34 5.76 8.28
CA TYR A 70 7.52 4.92 8.01
C TYR A 70 8.57 5.04 9.14
N ARG A 71 8.27 4.48 10.30
CA ARG A 71 9.12 4.48 11.51
C ARG A 71 9.19 3.08 12.14
N PRO A 72 10.22 2.79 12.96
CA PRO A 72 10.28 1.54 13.71
C PRO A 72 9.04 1.37 14.63
N PRO A 73 8.56 0.14 14.84
CA PRO A 73 9.11 -1.11 14.28
C PRO A 73 8.58 -1.46 12.87
N LEU A 74 7.60 -0.72 12.34
CA LEU A 74 6.97 -1.02 11.04
C LEU A 74 7.95 -0.88 9.86
N SER A 75 8.79 0.15 9.87
CA SER A 75 9.80 0.35 8.82
C SER A 75 10.77 -0.83 8.74
N GLY A 76 11.12 -1.46 9.86
CA GLY A 76 11.96 -2.65 9.90
C GLY A 76 11.30 -3.86 9.23
N LEU A 77 10.01 -4.11 9.51
CA LEU A 77 9.26 -5.17 8.83
C LEU A 77 9.13 -4.92 7.32
N VAL A 78 8.89 -3.67 6.92
CA VAL A 78 8.84 -3.29 5.51
C VAL A 78 10.21 -3.48 4.84
N GLN A 79 11.31 -3.15 5.53
CA GLN A 79 12.66 -3.41 5.04
C GLN A 79 12.94 -4.91 4.90
N GLN A 80 12.51 -5.74 5.84
CA GLN A 80 12.63 -7.20 5.75
C GLN A 80 11.88 -7.75 4.53
N LEU A 81 10.64 -7.31 4.32
CA LEU A 81 9.85 -7.66 3.13
C LEU A 81 10.50 -7.13 1.83
N LYS A 82 11.21 -6.01 1.89
CA LYS A 82 11.89 -5.41 0.72
C LYS A 82 13.21 -6.09 0.39
N PHE A 83 14.11 -6.25 1.34
CA PHE A 83 15.52 -6.47 1.04
C PHE A 83 16.05 -7.81 1.55
N HIS A 84 15.32 -8.48 2.45
CA HIS A 84 15.80 -9.68 3.11
C HIS A 84 15.13 -10.97 2.63
N HIS A 85 14.46 -10.93 1.47
CA HIS A 85 13.76 -12.07 0.86
C HIS A 85 12.82 -12.80 1.83
N ARG A 86 11.99 -12.04 2.55
CA ARG A 86 11.00 -12.54 3.52
C ARG A 86 9.56 -12.40 3.01
N PRO A 87 9.15 -13.05 1.90
CA PRO A 87 7.77 -12.96 1.40
C PRO A 87 6.73 -13.47 2.42
N GLU A 88 7.12 -14.32 3.36
CA GLU A 88 6.28 -14.82 4.44
C GLU A 88 5.77 -13.70 5.38
N LEU A 89 6.38 -12.52 5.38
CA LEU A 89 5.87 -11.33 6.07
C LEU A 89 4.64 -10.71 5.39
N GLY A 90 4.43 -10.98 4.10
CA GLY A 90 3.36 -10.42 3.28
C GLY A 90 1.98 -10.58 3.91
N PRO A 91 1.53 -11.81 4.23
CA PRO A 91 0.25 -12.04 4.89
C PRO A 91 0.08 -11.31 6.24
N ALA A 92 1.14 -11.23 7.04
CA ALA A 92 1.10 -10.54 8.33
C ALA A 92 0.96 -9.01 8.17
N LEU A 93 1.69 -8.43 7.21
CA LEU A 93 1.61 -7.00 6.88
C LEU A 93 0.28 -6.65 6.19
N ALA A 94 -0.21 -7.52 5.30
CA ALA A 94 -1.53 -7.40 4.70
C ALA A 94 -2.63 -7.40 5.77
N ARG A 95 -2.49 -8.25 6.80
CA ARG A 95 -3.44 -8.29 7.92
C ARG A 95 -3.46 -6.96 8.68
N LEU A 96 -2.33 -6.31 8.91
CA LEU A 96 -2.30 -4.97 9.53
C LEU A 96 -3.06 -3.95 8.69
N LEU A 97 -2.84 -3.96 7.37
CA LEU A 97 -3.57 -3.07 6.44
C LEU A 97 -5.07 -3.38 6.44
N GLN A 98 -5.45 -4.66 6.47
CA GLN A 98 -6.84 -5.08 6.59
C GLN A 98 -7.51 -4.61 7.90
N LEU A 99 -6.79 -4.69 9.03
CA LEU A 99 -7.28 -4.20 10.31
C LEU A 99 -7.48 -2.68 10.28
N ARG A 100 -6.56 -1.93 9.67
CA ARG A 100 -6.73 -0.49 9.46
C ARG A 100 -7.93 -0.17 8.57
N LEU A 101 -8.09 -0.90 7.47
CA LEU A 101 -9.21 -0.72 6.55
C LEU A 101 -10.56 -0.97 7.24
N LYS A 102 -10.64 -1.94 8.17
CA LYS A 102 -11.86 -2.19 8.96
C LYS A 102 -12.23 -1.06 9.93
N GLN A 103 -11.28 -0.19 10.28
CA GLN A 103 -11.53 1.00 11.11
C GLN A 103 -12.07 2.18 10.30
N ARG A 104 -12.15 2.06 8.97
CA ARG A 104 -12.57 3.12 8.05
C ARG A 104 -13.95 2.80 7.48
N HIS A 105 -14.98 3.38 8.09
CA HIS A 105 -16.38 3.20 7.70
C HIS A 105 -16.80 4.10 6.52
N ASP A 106 -15.97 5.08 6.17
CA ASP A 106 -16.18 6.05 5.10
C ASP A 106 -15.76 5.54 3.71
N LEU A 107 -15.13 4.35 3.64
CA LEU A 107 -14.61 3.81 2.38
C LEU A 107 -15.69 3.00 1.66
N PRO A 108 -16.02 3.32 0.40
CA PRO A 108 -16.86 2.45 -0.39
C PRO A 108 -16.14 1.10 -0.64
N PRO A 109 -16.88 0.02 -0.94
CA PRO A 109 -16.29 -1.20 -1.45
C PRO A 109 -15.50 -0.92 -2.74
N VAL A 110 -14.58 -1.82 -3.07
CA VAL A 110 -13.81 -1.77 -4.31
C VAL A 110 -14.09 -3.03 -5.12
N ASP A 111 -14.22 -2.88 -6.44
CA ASP A 111 -14.48 -3.98 -7.37
C ASP A 111 -13.18 -4.71 -7.70
N GLY A 112 -12.07 -3.97 -7.76
CA GLY A 112 -10.77 -4.47 -8.16
C GLY A 112 -9.60 -3.84 -7.40
N MET A 113 -8.47 -4.53 -7.40
CA MET A 113 -7.21 -4.00 -6.88
C MET A 113 -6.03 -4.27 -7.79
N VAL A 114 -5.08 -3.33 -7.78
CA VAL A 114 -3.78 -3.42 -8.45
C VAL A 114 -2.67 -3.13 -7.45
N GLY A 115 -1.58 -3.90 -7.52
CA GLY A 115 -0.36 -3.58 -6.79
C GLY A 115 0.50 -2.60 -7.59
N VAL A 116 1.20 -1.69 -6.93
CA VAL A 116 2.18 -0.84 -7.62
C VAL A 116 3.31 -1.71 -8.18
N PRO A 117 3.56 -1.73 -9.50
CA PRO A 117 4.53 -2.62 -10.10
C PRO A 117 5.95 -2.13 -9.86
N LEU A 118 6.83 -3.07 -9.50
CA LEU A 118 8.27 -2.87 -9.56
C LEU A 118 8.72 -2.82 -11.03
N TRP A 119 9.75 -2.01 -11.30
CA TRP A 119 10.44 -2.10 -12.59
C TRP A 119 11.09 -3.48 -12.75
N HIS A 120 11.07 -4.05 -13.96
CA HIS A 120 11.44 -5.45 -14.21
C HIS A 120 12.78 -5.84 -13.59
N ARG A 121 13.86 -5.07 -13.72
CA ARG A 121 15.16 -5.43 -13.11
C ARG A 121 15.12 -5.50 -11.58
N ARG A 122 14.27 -4.70 -10.92
CA ARG A 122 14.05 -4.80 -9.47
C ARG A 122 13.25 -6.04 -9.11
N ARG A 123 12.29 -6.45 -9.94
CA ARG A 123 11.56 -7.71 -9.78
C ARG A 123 12.51 -8.90 -9.92
N TRP A 124 13.34 -8.92 -10.96
CA TRP A 124 14.36 -9.96 -11.19
C TRP A 124 15.36 -10.10 -10.03
N ARG A 125 15.94 -8.99 -9.53
CA ARG A 125 16.89 -9.04 -8.39
C ARG A 125 16.28 -9.52 -7.07
N ARG A 126 14.96 -9.42 -6.94
CA ARG A 126 14.23 -9.59 -5.68
C ARG A 126 13.43 -10.88 -5.62
N GLY A 127 13.14 -11.48 -6.77
CA GLY A 127 12.37 -12.72 -6.92
C GLY A 127 10.86 -12.57 -6.82
N TYR A 128 10.35 -11.49 -6.20
CA TYR A 128 8.92 -11.21 -6.04
C TYR A 128 8.61 -9.70 -6.02
N ASN A 129 7.33 -9.35 -6.17
CA ASN A 129 6.82 -8.00 -5.95
C ASN A 129 6.15 -7.93 -4.57
N GLN A 130 6.62 -7.04 -3.69
CA GLN A 130 6.07 -6.87 -2.33
C GLN A 130 4.57 -6.58 -2.35
N CYS A 131 4.12 -5.80 -3.32
CA CYS A 131 2.72 -5.44 -3.43
C CYS A 131 1.85 -6.67 -3.72
N ASP A 132 2.36 -7.66 -4.46
CA ASP A 132 1.62 -8.90 -4.78
C ASP A 132 1.33 -9.70 -3.49
N GLU A 133 2.32 -9.79 -2.60
CA GLU A 133 2.20 -10.47 -1.30
C GLU A 133 1.20 -9.77 -0.36
N LEU A 134 0.94 -8.48 -0.57
CA LEU A 134 -0.11 -7.74 0.12
C LEU A 134 -1.48 -7.92 -0.56
N CYS A 135 -1.53 -7.79 -1.89
CA CYS A 135 -2.77 -7.82 -2.67
C CYS A 135 -3.50 -9.15 -2.55
N ARG A 136 -2.78 -10.27 -2.67
CA ARG A 136 -3.38 -11.62 -2.69
C ARG A 136 -4.28 -11.89 -1.46
N PRO A 137 -3.81 -11.75 -0.21
CA PRO A 137 -4.67 -11.93 0.95
C PRO A 137 -5.74 -10.83 1.09
N LEU A 138 -5.43 -9.57 0.74
CA LEU A 138 -6.39 -8.47 0.82
C LEU A 138 -7.60 -8.68 -0.11
N ALA A 139 -7.37 -9.07 -1.36
CA ALA A 139 -8.43 -9.36 -2.33
C ALA A 139 -9.36 -10.46 -1.82
N ARG A 140 -8.80 -11.53 -1.27
CA ARG A 140 -9.57 -12.61 -0.65
C ARG A 140 -10.43 -12.12 0.51
N TRP A 141 -9.88 -11.29 1.41
CA TRP A 141 -10.62 -10.80 2.58
C TRP A 141 -11.66 -9.72 2.24
N ARG A 142 -11.44 -8.97 1.16
CA ARG A 142 -12.34 -7.91 0.70
C ARG A 142 -13.37 -8.40 -0.32
N GLY A 143 -13.18 -9.59 -0.88
CA GLY A 143 -14.09 -10.17 -1.87
C GLY A 143 -14.04 -9.45 -3.23
N CYS A 144 -12.89 -8.89 -3.61
CA CYS A 144 -12.73 -8.14 -4.86
C CYS A 144 -11.68 -8.79 -5.79
N VAL A 145 -11.69 -8.42 -7.07
CA VAL A 145 -10.77 -8.97 -8.07
C VAL A 145 -9.36 -8.43 -7.85
N TRP A 146 -8.34 -9.30 -7.87
CA TRP A 146 -6.95 -8.86 -7.91
C TRP A 146 -6.42 -8.94 -9.35
N HIS A 147 -6.21 -7.79 -9.97
CA HIS A 147 -5.61 -7.68 -11.30
C HIS A 147 -4.08 -7.71 -11.19
N ARG A 148 -3.52 -8.89 -10.93
CA ARG A 148 -2.08 -9.09 -10.73
C ARG A 148 -1.22 -8.51 -11.85
N GLU A 149 -1.67 -8.65 -13.09
CA GLU A 149 -0.98 -8.17 -14.29
C GLU A 149 -1.70 -6.96 -14.91
N GLY A 150 -2.66 -6.36 -14.20
CA GLY A 150 -3.46 -5.24 -14.70
C GLY A 150 -2.70 -3.93 -14.87
N LEU A 151 -1.47 -3.84 -14.33
CA LEU A 151 -0.65 -2.65 -14.41
C LEU A 151 0.80 -3.03 -14.73
N THR A 152 1.28 -2.65 -15.90
CA THR A 152 2.68 -2.88 -16.32
C THR A 152 3.48 -1.59 -16.22
N ARG A 153 4.77 -1.70 -15.87
CA ARG A 153 5.70 -0.56 -15.84
C ARG A 153 6.70 -0.66 -16.98
N GLN A 154 6.49 0.11 -18.03
CA GLN A 154 7.29 0.04 -19.25
C GLN A 154 8.70 0.64 -19.09
N ARG A 155 8.87 1.72 -18.31
CA ARG A 155 10.14 2.45 -18.23
C ARG A 155 10.89 2.25 -16.90
N ALA A 156 12.20 2.11 -17.02
CA ALA A 156 13.12 2.29 -15.90
C ALA A 156 13.07 3.77 -15.49
N GLY A 157 12.55 4.09 -14.32
CA GLY A 157 12.92 5.38 -13.74
C GLY A 157 14.42 5.32 -13.48
N ALA A 158 15.20 6.24 -14.05
CA ALA A 158 16.64 6.31 -13.77
C ALA A 158 16.85 6.29 -12.25
N VAL A 159 17.53 5.26 -11.75
CA VAL A 159 17.91 5.17 -10.34
C VAL A 159 19.14 6.06 -10.18
N GLN A 160 18.91 7.36 -10.10
CA GLN A 160 19.90 8.27 -9.57
C GLN A 160 19.41 8.64 -8.17
N HIS A 161 20.18 8.22 -7.17
CA HIS A 161 19.96 8.55 -5.76
C HIS A 161 19.92 10.07 -5.49
N SER A 162 20.20 10.89 -6.51
CA SER A 162 20.18 12.36 -6.54
C SER A 162 18.91 13.00 -7.11
N LEU A 163 17.89 12.24 -7.57
CA LEU A 163 16.72 12.85 -8.21
C LEU A 163 15.76 13.50 -7.20
N ASN A 164 15.56 14.81 -7.35
CA ASN A 164 14.62 15.59 -6.57
C ASN A 164 13.16 15.26 -6.93
N ALA A 165 12.21 15.74 -6.12
CA ALA A 165 10.79 15.45 -6.29
C ALA A 165 10.22 15.86 -7.67
N ARG A 166 10.79 16.89 -8.33
CA ARG A 166 10.39 17.33 -9.68
C ARG A 166 10.83 16.33 -10.74
N GLN A 167 12.09 15.88 -10.68
CA GLN A 167 12.63 14.88 -11.62
C GLN A 167 11.95 13.52 -11.45
N ARG A 168 11.61 13.13 -10.21
CA ARG A 168 10.80 11.92 -9.95
C ARG A 168 9.44 11.99 -10.65
N ARG A 169 8.78 13.17 -10.66
CA ARG A 169 7.49 13.36 -11.36
C ARG A 169 7.62 13.24 -12.88
N GLN A 170 8.65 13.81 -13.49
CA GLN A 170 8.89 13.69 -14.93
C GLN A 170 9.18 12.25 -15.36
N ASN A 171 9.97 11.51 -14.57
CA ASN A 171 10.31 10.12 -14.87
C ASN A 171 9.13 9.14 -14.76
N LEU A 172 8.03 9.56 -14.13
CA LEU A 172 6.83 8.73 -13.98
C LEU A 172 5.81 8.97 -15.10
N LYS A 173 5.89 10.07 -15.85
CA LYS A 173 4.92 10.37 -16.91
C LYS A 173 4.93 9.27 -17.98
N ASN A 174 3.77 8.66 -18.22
CA ASN A 174 3.61 7.51 -19.14
C ASN A 174 4.48 6.28 -18.78
N ALA A 175 4.82 6.11 -17.49
CA ALA A 175 5.61 4.96 -17.06
C ALA A 175 4.77 3.69 -16.87
N PHE A 176 3.44 3.82 -16.83
CA PHE A 176 2.50 2.73 -16.56
C PHE A 176 1.48 2.56 -17.69
N GLN A 177 1.08 1.32 -17.91
CA GLN A 177 0.02 0.93 -18.84
C GLN A 177 -1.00 0.04 -18.11
N LEU A 178 -2.29 0.24 -18.41
CA LEU A 178 -3.37 -0.62 -17.95
C LEU A 178 -3.59 -1.76 -18.94
N GLU A 179 -3.74 -2.97 -18.40
CA GLU A 179 -3.99 -4.20 -19.18
C GLU A 179 -5.41 -4.73 -18.96
N PHE A 180 -6.31 -3.92 -18.39
CA PHE A 180 -7.69 -4.29 -18.13
C PHE A 180 -8.60 -3.05 -18.17
N ALA A 181 -9.89 -3.26 -18.45
CA ALA A 181 -10.89 -2.21 -18.44
C ALA A 181 -11.23 -1.79 -17.00
N VAL A 182 -11.36 -0.48 -16.78
CA VAL A 182 -11.64 0.11 -15.46
C VAL A 182 -12.89 0.97 -15.45
N GLU A 183 -13.61 1.07 -16.56
CA GLU A 183 -14.77 1.93 -16.71
C GLU A 183 -15.86 1.61 -15.68
N GLY A 184 -16.28 2.62 -14.92
CA GLY A 184 -17.26 2.51 -13.84
C GLY A 184 -16.77 1.82 -12.57
N LEU A 185 -15.55 1.26 -12.54
CA LEU A 185 -15.06 0.47 -11.40
C LEU A 185 -14.47 1.33 -10.28
N HIS A 186 -14.65 0.87 -9.04
CA HIS A 186 -13.99 1.36 -7.84
C HIS A 186 -12.69 0.56 -7.62
N ILE A 187 -11.53 1.19 -7.82
CA ILE A 187 -10.24 0.49 -7.82
C ILE A 187 -9.38 0.87 -6.61
N ALA A 188 -8.80 -0.12 -5.95
CA ALA A 188 -7.74 0.08 -4.95
C ALA A 188 -6.34 -0.08 -5.54
N ILE A 189 -5.45 0.88 -5.28
CA ILE A 189 -4.01 0.77 -5.52
C ILE A 189 -3.34 0.36 -4.21
N VAL A 190 -2.55 -0.71 -4.21
CA VAL A 190 -1.81 -1.18 -3.05
C VAL A 190 -0.30 -0.92 -3.22
N ASP A 191 0.30 -0.26 -2.24
CA ASP A 191 1.75 0.01 -2.18
C ASP A 191 2.30 -0.31 -0.78
N ASP A 192 3.61 -0.48 -0.63
CA ASP A 192 4.21 -0.66 0.70
C ASP A 192 4.45 0.69 1.39
N VAL A 193 5.04 1.67 0.70
CA VAL A 193 5.44 2.96 1.26
C VAL A 193 5.14 4.09 0.29
N VAL A 194 4.22 4.97 0.69
CA VAL A 194 3.89 6.18 -0.04
C VAL A 194 4.69 7.36 0.51
N THR A 195 5.66 7.84 -0.28
CA THR A 195 6.48 9.03 0.03
C THR A 195 5.83 10.32 -0.50
N THR A 196 6.31 10.88 -1.60
CA THR A 196 5.70 12.06 -2.22
C THR A 196 4.33 11.78 -2.86
N GLY A 197 3.91 10.52 -2.92
CA GLY A 197 2.71 10.09 -3.61
C GLY A 197 2.78 10.20 -5.13
N SER A 198 3.95 10.49 -5.72
CA SER A 198 4.04 10.72 -7.17
C SER A 198 3.73 9.46 -7.99
N THR A 199 4.17 8.28 -7.54
CA THR A 199 3.89 7.00 -8.21
C THR A 199 2.40 6.69 -8.20
N VAL A 200 1.78 6.66 -7.02
CA VAL A 200 0.34 6.42 -6.90
C VAL A 200 -0.46 7.50 -7.60
N ALA A 201 -0.02 8.77 -7.60
CA ALA A 201 -0.68 9.85 -8.33
C ALA A 201 -0.75 9.59 -9.83
N GLU A 202 0.32 9.06 -10.43
CA GLU A 202 0.33 8.75 -11.86
C GLU A 202 -0.59 7.59 -12.18
N ILE A 203 -0.55 6.54 -11.37
CA ILE A 203 -1.44 5.38 -11.52
C ILE A 203 -2.90 5.79 -11.34
N SER A 204 -3.21 6.60 -10.33
CA SER A 204 -4.59 7.07 -10.11
C SER A 204 -5.09 7.93 -11.27
N ARG A 205 -4.26 8.82 -11.83
CA ARG A 205 -4.63 9.57 -13.04
C ARG A 205 -4.88 8.65 -14.23
N LEU A 206 -4.05 7.61 -14.40
CA LEU A 206 -4.23 6.64 -15.46
C LEU A 206 -5.57 5.91 -15.32
N LEU A 207 -5.90 5.43 -14.12
CA LEU A 207 -7.19 4.78 -13.82
C LEU A 207 -8.39 5.70 -14.08
N LEU A 208 -8.37 6.92 -13.51
CA LEU A 208 -9.47 7.87 -13.64
C LEU A 208 -9.69 8.31 -15.09
N ARG A 209 -8.61 8.54 -15.85
CA ARG A 209 -8.72 8.89 -17.28
C ARG A 209 -9.27 7.77 -18.16
N ASN A 210 -9.17 6.52 -17.71
CA ASN A 210 -9.74 5.35 -18.39
C ASN A 210 -11.12 4.97 -17.82
N GLY A 211 -11.76 5.87 -17.05
CA GLY A 211 -13.15 5.73 -16.65
C GLY A 211 -13.39 5.12 -15.26
N ALA A 212 -12.35 4.89 -14.44
CA ALA A 212 -12.56 4.43 -13.07
C ALA A 212 -13.44 5.41 -12.27
N ALA A 213 -14.49 4.90 -11.63
CA ALA A 213 -15.44 5.71 -10.86
C ALA A 213 -14.77 6.31 -9.61
N THR A 214 -13.99 5.50 -8.88
CA THR A 214 -13.19 5.98 -7.76
C THR A 214 -11.86 5.26 -7.67
N VAL A 215 -10.90 5.91 -7.00
CA VAL A 215 -9.59 5.34 -6.72
C VAL A 215 -9.27 5.50 -5.24
N GLN A 216 -8.97 4.38 -4.59
CA GLN A 216 -8.44 4.32 -3.22
C GLN A 216 -6.96 3.93 -3.25
N VAL A 217 -6.17 4.47 -2.32
CA VAL A 217 -4.76 4.09 -2.13
C VAL A 217 -4.60 3.45 -0.77
N TRP A 218 -4.09 2.22 -0.73
CA TRP A 218 -3.85 1.49 0.51
C TRP A 218 -2.35 1.21 0.64
N CYS A 219 -1.75 1.60 1.76
CA CYS A 219 -0.34 1.35 2.00
C CYS A 219 0.00 0.99 3.44
N LEU A 220 1.16 0.34 3.63
CA LEU A 220 1.66 0.09 4.98
C LEU A 220 2.14 1.39 5.61
N CYS A 221 2.93 2.17 4.89
CA CYS A 221 3.50 3.39 5.42
C CYS A 221 3.22 4.63 4.58
N ARG A 222 3.01 5.76 5.26
CA ARG A 222 2.98 7.10 4.65
C ARG A 222 4.09 7.96 5.26
N THR A 223 4.89 8.65 4.44
CA THR A 223 5.95 9.54 4.93
C THR A 223 6.26 10.67 3.95
N LEU A 224 6.81 11.80 4.42
CA LEU A 224 7.17 12.93 3.55
C LEU A 224 8.49 12.70 2.82
#